data_AF-U9T9P0-F1
#
_entry.id   AF-U9T9P0-F1
#
_cell.length_a   1.000
_cell.length_b   1.000
_cell.length_c   1.000
_cell.angle_alpha   90.00
_cell.angle_beta   90.00
_cell.angle_gamma   90.00
#
_symmetry.space_group_name_H-M   'P 1'
#
loop_
_entity.id
_entity.type
_entity.pdbx_description
1 polymer ?
#
loop_
_entity_poly.entity_id
_entity_poly.type
_entity_poly.pdbx_seq_one_letter_code
_entity_poly.pdbx_strand_id
1 'polypeptide(L)'
;MNIWFKYRKGEPVEISFKGNNVNALKKQIKTELKNQLGKFDINQITLRKPGEHKTLCAEMLIDEGFATSYNEPVSLKLGSF
;
A
#
# COMPACT_ATOMS: atom_id res chain seq x y z
N MET A 1 2.18 12.98 2.91
CA MET A 1 3.33 12.19 3.43
C MET A 1 3.84 11.27 2.34
N ASN A 2 5.08 10.81 2.40
CA ASN A 2 5.57 9.82 1.44
C ASN A 2 5.48 8.41 2.03
N ILE A 3 5.01 7.47 1.22
CA ILE A 3 4.84 6.08 1.64
C ILE A 3 5.61 5.19 0.66
N TRP A 4 6.49 4.36 1.23
CA TRP A 4 7.21 3.32 0.50
C TRP A 4 6.39 2.04 0.52
N PHE A 5 6.21 1.43 -0.65
CA PHE A 5 5.58 0.13 -0.77
C PHE A 5 6.34 -0.77 -1.73
N LYS A 6 6.21 -2.08 -1.54
CA LYS A 6 6.85 -3.10 -2.36
C LYS A 6 5.81 -4.07 -2.88
N TYR A 7 5.82 -4.27 -4.20
CA TYR A 7 4.98 -5.24 -4.87
C TYR A 7 5.83 -6.39 -5.43
N ARG A 8 5.47 -7.63 -5.06
CA ARG A 8 6.21 -8.86 -5.45
C ARG A 8 7.72 -8.75 -5.12
N LYS A 9 8.58 -9.29 -6.00
CA LYS A 9 10.04 -9.21 -5.93
C LYS A 9 10.61 -7.92 -6.56
N GLY A 10 9.76 -6.96 -6.90
CA GLY A 10 10.20 -5.68 -7.45
C GLY A 10 10.87 -4.79 -6.41
N GLU A 11 11.45 -3.68 -6.87
CA GLU A 11 11.98 -2.66 -5.98
C GLU A 11 10.86 -1.90 -5.24
N PRO A 12 11.13 -1.41 -4.02
CA PRO A 12 10.25 -0.47 -3.34
C PRO A 12 10.01 0.80 -4.18
N VAL A 13 8.78 1.30 -4.18
CA VAL A 13 8.39 2.54 -4.85
C VAL A 13 7.83 3.50 -3.81
N GLU A 14 8.17 4.77 -3.95
CA GLU A 14 7.66 5.85 -3.13
C GLU A 14 6.44 6.50 -3.80
N ILE A 15 5.38 6.77 -3.03
CA ILE A 15 4.26 7.62 -3.47
C ILE A 15 4.02 8.76 -2.49
N SER A 16 3.65 9.91 -3.04
CA SER A 16 3.22 11.07 -2.26
C SER A 16 1.75 10.93 -1.90
N PHE A 17 1.45 10.40 -0.71
CA PHE A 17 0.11 10.15 -0.22
C PHE A 17 -0.56 11.41 0.33
N LYS A 18 -1.78 11.71 -0.17
CA LYS A 18 -2.61 12.86 0.23
C LYS A 18 -3.93 12.48 0.93
N GLY A 19 -4.15 11.20 1.19
CA GLY A 19 -5.34 10.72 1.92
C GLY A 19 -5.12 10.63 3.43
N ASN A 20 -6.09 10.05 4.12
CA ASN A 20 -6.07 9.91 5.58
C ASN A 20 -6.18 8.46 6.07
N ASN A 21 -6.50 7.49 5.21
CA ASN A 21 -6.71 6.10 5.60
C ASN A 21 -6.22 5.09 4.56
N VAL A 22 -6.17 3.82 4.97
CA VAL A 22 -5.69 2.71 4.14
C VAL A 22 -6.52 2.53 2.87
N ASN A 23 -7.82 2.78 2.88
CA ASN A 23 -8.64 2.70 1.66
C ASN A 23 -8.23 3.76 0.62
N ALA A 24 -8.01 5.00 1.07
CA ALA A 24 -7.49 6.07 0.21
C ALA A 24 -6.10 5.70 -0.32
N LEU A 25 -5.25 5.08 0.51
CA LEU A 25 -3.94 4.59 0.09
C LEU A 25 -4.05 3.53 -1.01
N LYS A 26 -4.95 2.54 -0.86
CA LYS A 26 -5.19 1.53 -1.91
C LYS A 26 -5.63 2.15 -3.23
N LYS A 27 -6.52 3.15 -3.18
CA LYS A 27 -6.97 3.90 -4.37
C LYS A 27 -5.80 4.60 -5.04
N GLN A 28 -4.97 5.28 -4.25
CA GLN A 28 -3.83 6.02 -4.79
C GLN A 28 -2.78 5.08 -5.39
N ILE A 29 -2.43 3.99 -4.71
CA ILE A 29 -1.51 2.97 -5.25
C ILE A 29 -2.06 2.39 -6.57
N LYS A 30 -3.36 2.12 -6.67
CA LYS A 30 -3.97 1.62 -7.91
C LYS A 30 -3.85 2.64 -9.07
N THR A 31 -3.97 3.94 -8.78
CA THR A 31 -3.80 5.00 -9.77
C THR A 31 -2.35 5.11 -10.24
N GLU A 32 -1.40 5.15 -9.30
CA GLU A 32 0.04 5.27 -9.60
C GLU A 32 0.58 4.02 -10.32
N LEU A 33 0.15 2.84 -9.89
CA LEU A 33 0.54 1.56 -10.50
C LEU A 33 -0.51 1.03 -11.46
N LYS A 34 -1.24 1.88 -12.19
CA LYS A 34 -2.33 1.46 -13.08
C LYS A 34 -1.92 0.37 -14.07
N ASN A 35 -0.69 0.39 -14.56
CA ASN A 35 -0.18 -0.63 -15.50
C ASN A 35 -0.02 -2.02 -14.84
N GLN A 36 0.21 -2.08 -13.53
CA GLN A 36 0.40 -3.33 -12.79
C GLN A 36 -0.89 -3.79 -12.09
N LEU A 37 -1.67 -2.83 -11.56
CA LEU A 37 -2.80 -3.05 -10.67
C LEU A 37 -4.16 -2.73 -11.31
N GLY A 38 -4.19 -2.14 -12.51
CA GLY A 38 -5.43 -1.61 -13.11
C GLY A 38 -6.54 -2.64 -13.29
N LYS A 39 -6.16 -3.91 -13.53
CA LYS A 39 -7.09 -5.04 -13.68
C LYS A 39 -7.63 -5.62 -12.37
N PHE A 40 -7.10 -5.19 -11.22
CA PHE A 40 -7.51 -5.70 -9.92
C PHE A 40 -8.44 -4.71 -9.23
N ASP A 41 -9.45 -5.22 -8.55
CA ASP A 41 -10.32 -4.39 -7.71
C ASP A 41 -9.61 -3.96 -6.43
N ILE A 42 -10.03 -2.83 -5.86
CA ILE A 42 -9.46 -2.31 -4.60
C ILE A 42 -9.57 -3.35 -3.48
N ASN A 43 -10.65 -4.14 -3.48
CA ASN A 43 -10.89 -5.18 -2.48
C ASN A 43 -9.93 -6.38 -2.63
N GLN A 44 -9.30 -6.55 -3.78
CA GLN A 44 -8.27 -7.56 -4.01
C GLN A 44 -6.89 -7.07 -3.56
N ILE A 45 -6.72 -5.78 -3.25
CA ILE A 45 -5.45 -5.20 -2.78
C ILE A 45 -5.38 -5.32 -1.26
N THR A 46 -4.37 -6.04 -0.79
CA THR A 46 -4.04 -6.23 0.62
C THR A 46 -2.74 -5.50 0.93
N LEU A 47 -2.74 -4.65 1.96
CA LEU A 47 -1.55 -3.94 2.42
C LEU A 47 -1.12 -4.48 3.79
N ARG A 48 0.18 -4.62 4.02
CA ARG A 48 0.76 -5.07 5.30
C ARG A 48 1.92 -4.17 5.70
N LYS A 49 1.98 -3.80 6.98
CA LYS A 49 3.11 -3.01 7.51
C LYS A 49 4.37 -3.88 7.57
N PRO A 50 5.57 -3.33 7.33
CA PRO A 50 6.83 -4.04 7.62
C PRO A 50 6.85 -4.58 9.05
N GLY A 51 7.39 -5.78 9.24
CA GLY A 51 7.47 -6.45 10.54
C GLY A 51 6.15 -6.99 11.10
N GLU A 52 4.99 -6.63 10.51
CA GLU A 52 3.70 -7.11 10.97
C GLU A 52 3.10 -8.19 10.05
N HIS A 53 2.59 -9.25 10.66
CA HIS A 53 1.84 -10.29 9.95
C HIS A 53 0.38 -9.89 9.68
N LYS A 54 -0.08 -8.78 10.27
CA LYS A 54 -1.46 -8.32 10.16
C LYS A 54 -1.69 -7.50 8.89
N THR A 55 -2.87 -7.67 8.32
CA THR A 55 -3.33 -6.86 7.19
C THR A 55 -3.84 -5.53 7.73
N LEU A 56 -3.48 -4.45 7.05
CA LEU A 56 -3.99 -3.11 7.37
C LEU A 56 -5.49 -3.03 7.03
N CYS A 57 -6.29 -2.70 8.04
CA CYS A 57 -7.73 -2.49 7.89
C CYS A 57 -8.01 -1.24 7.06
N ALA A 58 -9.04 -1.27 6.22
CA ALA A 58 -9.35 -0.18 5.28
C ALA A 58 -9.60 1.18 5.97
N GLU A 59 -10.15 1.14 7.18
CA GLU A 59 -10.50 2.33 7.98
C GLU A 59 -9.35 2.84 8.85
N MET A 60 -8.24 2.08 8.94
CA MET A 60 -7.09 2.50 9.72
C MET A 60 -6.57 3.83 9.19
N LEU A 61 -6.40 4.78 10.11
CA LEU A 61 -5.85 6.09 9.81
C LEU A 61 -4.36 5.96 9.48
N ILE A 62 -3.93 6.80 8.56
CA ILE A 62 -2.54 6.97 8.18
C ILE A 62 -2.17 8.39 8.58
N ASP A 63 -1.33 8.47 9.62
CA ASP A 63 -0.77 9.70 10.18
C ASP A 63 0.76 9.66 10.08
N GLU A 64 1.44 10.62 10.70
CA GLU A 64 2.91 10.70 10.72
C GLU A 64 3.58 9.49 11.38
N GLY A 65 2.89 8.77 12.29
CA GLY A 65 3.34 7.52 12.88
C GLY A 65 3.28 6.32 11.93
N PHE A 66 2.67 6.48 10.76
CA PHE A 66 2.74 5.53 9.64
C PHE A 66 4.03 5.74 8.81
N ALA A 67 5.15 5.98 9.48
CA ALA A 67 6.44 6.14 8.82
C ALA A 67 6.86 4.82 8.11
N THR A 68 7.39 4.95 6.90
CA THR A 68 7.88 3.85 6.07
C THR A 68 9.17 4.27 5.38
N SER A 69 9.99 3.31 4.96
CA SER A 69 11.27 3.58 4.27
C SER A 69 11.50 2.62 3.12
N TYR A 70 12.51 2.90 2.29
CA TYR A 70 12.93 1.97 1.24
C TYR A 70 13.24 0.56 1.79
N ASN A 71 13.89 0.48 2.97
CA ASN A 71 14.26 -0.79 3.60
C ASN A 71 13.08 -1.46 4.31
N GLU A 72 12.11 -0.67 4.77
CA GLU A 72 10.91 -1.13 5.46
C GLU A 72 9.64 -0.63 4.75
N PRO A 73 9.36 -1.14 3.53
CA PRO A 73 8.20 -0.71 2.77
C PRO A 73 6.94 -1.49 3.17
N VAL A 74 5.78 -0.87 2.96
CA VAL A 74 4.48 -1.56 3.02
C VAL A 74 4.44 -2.64 1.95
N SER A 75 4.15 -3.87 2.36
CA SER A 75 4.02 -4.98 1.41
C SER A 75 2.63 -4.98 0.77
N LEU A 76 2.60 -4.95 -0.56
CA LEU A 76 1.37 -5.11 -1.35
C LEU A 76 1.22 -6.57 -1.78
N LYS A 77 0.08 -7.17 -1.44
CA LYS A 77 -0.34 -8.50 -1.91
C LYS A 77 -1.69 -8.40 -2.61
N LEU A 78 -1.85 -9.22 -3.64
CA LEU A 78 -3.12 -9.42 -4.31
C LEU A 78 -3.77 -10.68 -3.76
N GLY A 79 -5.03 -10.58 -3.34
CA GLY A 79 -5.83 -11.74 -2.97
C GLY A 79 -6.25 -12.51 -4.22
N SER A 80 -6.03 -13.82 -4.22
CA SER A 80 -6.71 -14.75 -5.14
C SER A 80 -8.02 -15.16 -4.47
N PHE A 81 -9.15 -14.90 -5.11
CA PHE A 81 -10.42 -15.58 -4.81
C PHE A 81 -10.54 -16.77 -5.77
#